data_AF-A0A8I0VJV0-F1
#
_entry.id   AF-A0A8I0VJV0-F1
#
_cell.length_a   1.000
_cell.length_b   1.000
_cell.length_c   1.000
_cell.angle_alpha   90.00
_cell.angle_beta   90.00
_cell.angle_gamma   90.00
#
_symmetry.space_group_name_H-M   'P 1'
#
loop_
_entity.id
_entity.type
_entity.pdbx_description
1 polymer ?
#
loop_
_entity_poly.entity_id
_entity_poly.type
_entity_poly.pdbx_seq_one_letter_code
_entity_poly.pdbx_strand_id
1 'polypeptide(L)'
;MAGDTIKRGIIKPALGNEPEIHIGTHVEIGVEVEFAGAGAAGSVPAWGVLLQGCGFSETVSTGVNCSYKPVSSGEKSLTLYFHMDGQKHALTGCRGSVKVSIDTKKAPGLEFKFLGLWADPASVADPVPNFSSFQTPVPVSNTNTPTLDVHNYSAVAYALDIDMAVKVIHQDLINYAAVDILDRAPAGTLRIQADAGNRKLPAARQSPTKESLKA
;
A
#
# COMPACT_ATOMS: atom_id res chain seq x y z
N MET A 1 -2.24 -1.40 18.99
CA MET A 1 -2.87 -0.22 19.60
C MET A 1 -1.77 0.66 20.16
N ALA A 2 -1.71 1.90 19.70
CA ALA A 2 -0.76 2.92 20.16
C ALA A 2 -1.55 4.11 20.72
N GLY A 3 -0.96 4.84 21.66
CA GLY A 3 -1.58 5.97 22.33
C GLY A 3 -0.67 6.48 23.44
N ASP A 4 -0.83 7.75 23.79
CA ASP A 4 -0.05 8.37 24.85
C ASP A 4 -0.69 8.11 26.21
N THR A 5 0.13 8.13 27.26
CA THR A 5 -0.31 7.86 28.62
C THR A 5 0.01 9.04 29.52
N ILE A 6 -1.00 9.58 30.21
CA ILE A 6 -0.85 10.66 31.18
C ILE A 6 -1.03 10.11 32.59
N LYS A 7 -0.05 10.38 33.46
CA LYS A 7 -0.11 10.09 34.89
C LYS A 7 -0.87 11.18 35.63
N ARG A 8 -1.68 10.79 36.62
CA ARG A 8 -2.56 11.71 37.35
C ARG A 8 -1.89 12.44 38.52
N GLY A 9 -0.71 12.02 38.98
CA GLY A 9 0.04 12.70 40.04
C GLY A 9 -0.73 12.85 41.35
N ILE A 10 -1.48 11.82 41.75
CA ILE A 10 -2.37 11.88 42.92
C ILE A 10 -1.61 11.37 44.14
N ILE A 11 -1.61 12.16 45.23
CA ILE A 11 -1.02 11.75 46.51
C ILE A 11 -1.77 10.54 47.05
N LYS A 12 -1.06 9.43 47.28
CA LYS A 12 -1.60 8.18 47.80
C LYS A 12 -1.02 7.85 49.20
N PRO A 13 -1.81 7.24 50.09
CA PRO A 13 -1.35 6.81 51.41
C PRO A 13 -0.55 5.48 51.39
N ALA A 14 -0.46 4.80 50.24
CA ALA A 14 0.26 3.54 50.09
C ALA A 14 1.13 3.54 48.82
N LEU A 15 2.23 2.79 48.85
CA LEU A 15 3.12 2.58 47.71
C LEU A 15 2.41 1.75 46.63
N GLY A 16 2.42 2.23 45.39
CA GLY A 16 1.84 1.51 44.24
C GLY A 16 1.75 2.37 42.99
N ASN A 17 1.65 1.73 41.82
CA ASN A 17 1.59 2.44 40.54
C ASN A 17 0.38 3.38 40.47
N GLU A 18 0.54 4.51 39.78
CA GLU A 18 -0.53 5.48 39.58
C GLU A 18 -1.51 5.01 38.50
N PRO A 19 -2.81 5.35 38.62
CA PRO A 19 -3.73 5.17 37.50
C PRO A 19 -3.29 6.07 36.33
N GLU A 20 -3.21 5.45 35.17
CA GLU A 20 -2.76 6.05 33.92
C GLU A 20 -3.96 6.24 32.97
N ILE A 21 -4.06 7.42 32.35
CA ILE A 21 -5.11 7.73 31.37
C ILE A 21 -4.52 7.59 29.98
N HIS A 22 -5.14 6.76 29.15
CA HIS A 22 -4.76 6.60 27.74
C HIS A 22 -5.46 7.68 26.90
N ILE A 23 -4.72 8.32 26.01
CA ILE A 23 -5.18 9.40 25.13
C ILE A 23 -4.69 9.10 23.70
N GLY A 24 -5.46 9.55 22.69
CA GLY A 24 -5.08 9.41 21.29
C GLY A 24 -4.93 7.97 20.81
N THR A 25 -5.83 7.08 21.24
CA THR A 25 -5.78 5.65 20.88
C THR A 25 -6.04 5.45 19.39
N HIS A 26 -5.02 4.95 18.69
CA HIS A 26 -5.07 4.67 17.26
C HIS A 26 -4.42 3.31 16.96
N VAL A 27 -4.70 2.79 15.76
CA VAL A 27 -4.17 1.51 15.29
C VAL A 27 -3.73 1.63 13.85
N GLU A 28 -2.60 0.99 13.55
CA GLU A 28 -2.14 0.74 12.20
C GLU A 28 -2.52 -0.69 11.77
N ILE A 29 -3.05 -0.84 10.56
CA ILE A 29 -3.32 -2.14 9.92
C ILE A 29 -2.65 -2.18 8.55
N GLY A 30 -1.91 -3.26 8.30
CA GLY A 30 -1.42 -3.64 6.99
C GLY A 30 -2.37 -4.63 6.30
N VAL A 31 -2.64 -4.41 5.01
CA VAL A 31 -3.42 -5.33 4.17
C VAL A 31 -2.70 -5.51 2.85
N GLU A 32 -2.53 -6.75 2.42
CA GLU A 32 -2.02 -7.07 1.09
C GLU A 32 -3.15 -7.67 0.25
N VAL A 33 -3.30 -7.17 -0.98
CA VAL A 33 -4.31 -7.62 -1.93
C VAL A 33 -3.67 -7.84 -3.29
N GLU A 34 -4.09 -8.90 -3.98
CA GLU A 34 -3.65 -9.17 -5.35
C GLU A 34 -4.19 -8.12 -6.33
N PHE A 35 -3.32 -7.62 -7.20
CA PHE A 35 -3.68 -6.60 -8.19
C PHE A 35 -4.33 -7.24 -9.43
N ALA A 36 -5.60 -7.61 -9.28
CA ALA A 36 -6.43 -8.16 -10.36
C ALA A 36 -7.45 -7.15 -10.90
N GLY A 37 -7.83 -7.28 -12.17
CA GLY A 37 -8.92 -6.51 -12.76
C GLY A 37 -10.29 -6.92 -12.22
N ALA A 38 -11.33 -6.14 -12.53
CA ALA A 38 -12.70 -6.36 -12.07
C ALA A 38 -13.49 -7.41 -12.88
N GLY A 39 -12.82 -8.17 -13.76
CA GLY A 39 -13.44 -9.15 -14.66
C GLY A 39 -14.05 -8.54 -15.92
N ALA A 40 -15.05 -7.66 -15.78
CA ALA A 40 -15.72 -7.00 -16.90
C ALA A 40 -15.27 -5.53 -17.07
N ALA A 41 -15.20 -5.06 -18.32
CA ALA A 41 -14.83 -3.68 -18.63
C ALA A 41 -15.79 -2.67 -17.98
N GLY A 42 -15.25 -1.62 -17.36
CA GLY A 42 -16.02 -0.62 -16.62
C GLY A 42 -16.61 -1.10 -15.29
N SER A 43 -16.24 -2.30 -14.80
CA SER A 43 -16.57 -2.72 -13.43
C SER A 43 -15.54 -2.20 -12.43
N VAL A 44 -16.01 -1.97 -11.19
CA VAL A 44 -15.14 -1.50 -10.10
C VAL A 44 -14.42 -2.70 -9.47
N PRO A 45 -13.08 -2.69 -9.39
CA PRO A 45 -12.34 -3.74 -8.71
C PRO A 45 -12.59 -3.72 -7.21
N ALA A 46 -12.60 -4.88 -6.56
CA ALA A 46 -12.88 -4.99 -5.12
C ALA A 46 -11.90 -4.20 -4.23
N TRP A 47 -10.63 -4.08 -4.63
CA TRP A 47 -9.62 -3.27 -3.92
C TRP A 47 -9.79 -1.75 -4.13
N GLY A 48 -10.70 -1.32 -5.00
CA GLY A 48 -10.93 0.10 -5.32
C GLY A 48 -11.27 0.95 -4.09
N VAL A 49 -12.06 0.39 -3.17
CA VAL A 49 -12.42 1.03 -1.91
C VAL A 49 -11.19 1.32 -1.05
N LEU A 50 -10.18 0.44 -1.05
CA LEU A 50 -8.95 0.62 -0.27
C LEU A 50 -8.12 1.79 -0.83
N LEU A 51 -8.03 1.91 -2.16
CA LEU A 51 -7.37 3.07 -2.79
C LEU A 51 -8.07 4.38 -2.46
N GLN A 52 -9.40 4.39 -2.35
CA GLN A 52 -10.12 5.60 -1.96
C GLN A 52 -9.71 6.10 -0.57
N GLY A 53 -9.44 5.19 0.38
CA GLY A 53 -8.85 5.51 1.69
C GLY A 53 -7.39 5.98 1.66
N CYS A 54 -6.70 5.79 0.53
CA CYS A 54 -5.35 6.31 0.30
C CYS A 54 -5.34 7.68 -0.40
N GLY A 55 -6.50 8.34 -0.54
CA GLY A 55 -6.60 9.64 -1.18
C GLY A 55 -6.68 9.59 -2.71
N PHE A 56 -7.28 8.54 -3.26
CA PHE A 56 -7.62 8.44 -4.69
C PHE A 56 -9.12 8.64 -4.93
N SER A 57 -9.47 9.35 -6.00
CA SER A 57 -10.84 9.43 -6.51
C SER A 57 -11.03 8.44 -7.64
N GLU A 58 -12.13 7.71 -7.57
CA GLU A 58 -12.56 6.73 -8.56
C GLU A 58 -13.44 7.40 -9.62
N THR A 59 -13.17 7.11 -10.89
CA THR A 59 -14.02 7.51 -12.01
C THR A 59 -14.30 6.30 -12.88
N VAL A 60 -15.56 5.90 -12.93
CA VAL A 60 -16.04 4.75 -13.70
C VAL A 60 -16.63 5.25 -15.01
N SER A 61 -16.06 4.80 -16.12
CA SER A 61 -16.66 4.91 -17.44
C SER A 61 -17.27 3.56 -17.80
N THR A 62 -18.60 3.47 -17.71
CA THR A 62 -19.35 2.22 -17.87
C THR A 62 -19.01 1.54 -19.19
N GLY A 63 -18.67 0.25 -19.14
CA GLY A 63 -18.28 -0.54 -20.31
C GLY A 63 -16.90 -0.20 -20.88
N VAL A 64 -16.18 0.77 -20.33
CA VAL A 64 -14.87 1.22 -20.83
C VAL A 64 -13.77 0.92 -19.82
N ASN A 65 -13.72 1.65 -18.70
CA ASN A 65 -12.68 1.52 -17.70
C ASN A 65 -13.08 2.09 -16.34
N CYS A 66 -12.33 1.72 -15.32
CA CYS A 66 -12.36 2.35 -13.99
C CYS A 66 -10.97 2.96 -13.76
N SER A 67 -10.92 4.27 -13.46
CA SER A 67 -9.66 4.99 -13.26
C SER A 67 -9.59 5.58 -11.84
N TYR A 68 -8.38 5.64 -11.28
CA TYR A 68 -8.11 6.19 -9.97
C TYR A 68 -7.10 7.32 -10.09
N LYS A 69 -7.44 8.50 -9.59
CA LYS A 69 -6.57 9.68 -9.62
C LYS A 69 -6.32 10.19 -8.20
N PRO A 70 -5.07 10.52 -7.82
CA PRO A 70 -4.82 11.16 -6.53
C PRO A 70 -5.61 12.48 -6.42
N VAL A 71 -6.21 12.71 -5.26
CA VAL A 71 -6.90 13.97 -4.93
C VAL A 71 -6.24 14.64 -3.74
N SER A 72 -6.26 15.97 -3.69
CA SER A 72 -5.68 16.77 -2.60
C SER A 72 -6.74 17.55 -1.81
N SER A 73 -8.00 17.19 -2.00
CA SER A 73 -9.14 17.71 -1.24
C SER A 73 -10.30 16.72 -1.37
N GLY A 74 -11.09 16.58 -0.30
CA GLY A 74 -12.23 15.66 -0.30
C GLY A 74 -11.81 14.19 -0.34
N GLU A 75 -10.65 13.85 0.24
CA GLU A 75 -10.24 12.45 0.36
C GLU A 75 -11.26 11.71 1.22
N LYS A 76 -11.62 10.50 0.77
CA LYS A 76 -12.52 9.63 1.52
C LYS A 76 -11.75 8.97 2.67
N SER A 77 -12.48 8.63 3.72
CA SER A 77 -12.00 7.79 4.80
C SER A 77 -12.69 6.43 4.76
N LEU A 78 -12.09 5.44 5.41
CA LEU A 78 -12.63 4.09 5.52
C LEU A 78 -12.96 3.75 6.97
N THR A 79 -13.88 2.81 7.15
CA THR A 79 -14.02 2.10 8.42
C THR A 79 -13.61 0.65 8.20
N LEU A 80 -12.58 0.20 8.91
CA LEU A 80 -12.08 -1.16 8.81
C LEU A 80 -12.64 -1.97 9.98
N TYR A 81 -13.35 -3.05 9.66
CA TYR A 81 -13.80 -4.01 10.66
C TYR A 81 -12.92 -5.24 10.60
N PHE A 82 -12.47 -5.71 11.75
CA PHE A 82 -11.76 -6.98 11.87
C PHE A 82 -12.34 -7.77 13.04
N HIS A 83 -12.59 -9.04 12.80
CA HIS A 83 -13.17 -9.94 13.78
C HIS A 83 -12.06 -10.82 14.36
N MET A 84 -11.97 -10.87 15.68
CA MET A 84 -11.04 -11.72 16.42
C MET A 84 -11.80 -12.41 17.55
N ASP A 85 -11.79 -13.74 17.57
CA ASP A 85 -12.41 -14.56 18.62
C ASP A 85 -13.89 -14.19 18.92
N GLY A 86 -14.69 -13.88 17.87
CA GLY A 86 -16.10 -13.50 18.00
C GLY A 86 -16.35 -12.08 18.54
N GLN A 87 -15.30 -11.25 18.59
CA GLN A 87 -15.39 -9.82 18.86
C GLN A 87 -15.11 -9.03 17.58
N LYS A 88 -16.00 -8.07 17.29
CA LYS A 88 -15.80 -7.11 16.21
C LYS A 88 -15.03 -5.92 16.74
N HIS A 89 -13.83 -5.74 16.20
CA HIS A 89 -13.08 -4.51 16.33
C HIS A 89 -13.36 -3.60 15.14
N ALA A 90 -13.42 -2.30 15.39
CA ALA A 90 -13.67 -1.29 14.37
C ALA A 90 -12.60 -0.20 14.45
N LEU A 91 -12.07 0.17 13.28
CA LEU A 91 -11.24 1.36 13.11
C LEU A 91 -11.98 2.36 12.26
N THR A 92 -12.30 3.52 12.81
CA THR A 92 -13.02 4.57 12.10
C THR A 92 -12.08 5.63 11.56
N GLY A 93 -12.48 6.29 10.48
CA GLY A 93 -11.71 7.40 9.91
C GLY A 93 -10.35 6.97 9.33
N CYS A 94 -10.22 5.72 8.88
CA CYS A 94 -8.96 5.17 8.40
C CYS A 94 -8.50 5.89 7.13
N ARG A 95 -7.23 6.29 7.11
CA ARG A 95 -6.53 6.76 5.90
C ARG A 95 -5.16 6.10 5.81
N GLY A 96 -4.63 5.95 4.61
CA GLY A 96 -3.43 5.13 4.42
C GLY A 96 -2.56 5.48 3.22
N SER A 97 -1.53 4.66 3.03
CA SER A 97 -0.67 4.64 1.85
C SER A 97 -0.82 3.31 1.11
N VAL A 98 -0.49 3.33 -0.18
CA VAL A 98 -0.48 2.16 -1.06
C VAL A 98 0.89 2.04 -1.74
N LYS A 99 1.36 0.79 -1.85
CA LYS A 99 2.50 0.40 -2.67
C LYS A 99 2.07 -0.66 -3.67
N VAL A 100 2.50 -0.50 -4.92
CA VAL A 100 2.28 -1.43 -6.03
C VAL A 100 3.56 -2.20 -6.28
N SER A 101 3.48 -3.53 -6.35
CA SER A 101 4.59 -4.41 -6.70
C SER A 101 4.22 -5.25 -7.93
N ILE A 102 5.08 -5.20 -8.95
CA ILE A 102 4.93 -5.93 -10.20
C ILE A 102 6.23 -6.66 -10.47
N ASP A 103 6.30 -7.92 -10.08
CA ASP A 103 7.46 -8.79 -10.30
C ASP A 103 7.16 -9.83 -11.39
N THR A 104 8.11 -10.06 -12.30
CA THR A 104 8.01 -11.15 -13.27
C THR A 104 7.84 -12.51 -12.59
N LYS A 105 7.01 -13.39 -13.19
CA LYS A 105 6.68 -14.74 -12.69
C LYS A 105 5.90 -14.77 -11.36
N LYS A 106 5.35 -13.62 -10.92
CA LYS A 106 4.45 -13.54 -9.77
C LYS A 106 3.14 -12.85 -10.15
N ALA A 107 2.13 -13.05 -9.32
CA ALA A 107 0.95 -12.18 -9.35
C ALA A 107 1.35 -10.78 -8.86
N PRO A 108 0.90 -9.71 -9.52
CA PRO A 108 1.12 -8.35 -9.03
C PRO A 108 0.34 -8.11 -7.73
N GLY A 109 0.87 -7.25 -6.86
CA GLY A 109 0.34 -7.01 -5.51
C GLY A 109 0.15 -5.53 -5.19
N LEU A 110 -0.77 -5.27 -4.28
CA LEU A 110 -1.02 -3.98 -3.63
C LEU A 110 -0.83 -4.16 -2.12
N GLU A 111 0.14 -3.46 -1.56
CA GLU A 111 0.37 -3.39 -0.12
C GLU A 111 -0.22 -2.08 0.41
N PHE A 112 -1.15 -2.17 1.33
CA PHE A 112 -1.80 -1.03 1.98
C PHE A 112 -1.38 -0.94 3.45
N LYS A 113 -1.19 0.28 3.92
CA LYS A 113 -1.00 0.59 5.35
C LYS A 113 -1.96 1.68 5.75
N PHE A 114 -2.86 1.38 6.67
CA PHE A 114 -3.88 2.29 7.16
C PHE A 114 -3.64 2.64 8.62
N LEU A 115 -3.82 3.91 8.94
CA LEU A 115 -3.93 4.43 10.30
C LEU A 115 -5.40 4.78 10.56
N GLY A 116 -5.94 4.36 11.70
CA GLY A 116 -7.34 4.61 12.06
C GLY A 116 -7.56 4.85 13.55
N LEU A 117 -8.66 5.54 13.87
CA LEU A 117 -9.09 5.76 15.24
C LEU A 117 -9.68 4.49 15.81
N TRP A 118 -9.25 4.11 17.01
CA TRP A 118 -9.78 2.94 17.70
C TRP A 118 -11.22 3.19 18.16
N ALA A 119 -12.09 2.21 17.95
CA ALA A 119 -13.41 2.15 18.56
C ALA A 119 -13.52 0.91 19.44
N ASP A 120 -14.32 1.00 20.50
CA ASP A 120 -14.49 -0.08 21.45
C ASP A 120 -15.03 -1.36 20.77
N PRO A 121 -14.45 -2.53 21.09
CA PRO A 121 -14.89 -3.79 20.51
C PRO A 121 -16.32 -4.13 20.97
N ALA A 122 -17.07 -4.76 20.07
CA ALA A 122 -18.42 -5.23 20.36
C ALA A 122 -18.53 -6.73 20.04
N SER A 123 -19.25 -7.47 20.89
CA SER A 123 -19.55 -8.87 20.62
C SER A 123 -20.59 -8.95 19.50
N VAL A 124 -20.16 -9.45 18.35
CA VAL A 124 -20.97 -9.59 17.14
C VAL A 124 -20.55 -10.87 16.44
N ALA A 125 -21.52 -11.61 15.90
CA ALA A 125 -21.23 -12.81 15.11
C ALA A 125 -20.33 -12.47 13.90
N ASP A 126 -19.46 -13.40 13.55
CA ASP A 126 -18.53 -13.22 12.44
C ASP A 126 -19.30 -13.15 11.10
N PRO A 127 -18.92 -12.23 10.21
CA PRO A 127 -19.55 -12.11 8.91
C PRO A 127 -19.22 -13.31 8.05
N VAL A 128 -20.16 -13.71 7.18
CA VAL A 128 -19.88 -14.69 6.12
C VAL A 128 -19.10 -13.97 5.02
N PRO A 129 -17.84 -14.32 4.76
CA PRO A 129 -17.02 -13.61 3.79
C PRO A 129 -17.50 -13.88 2.36
N ASN A 130 -17.58 -12.83 1.55
CA ASN A 130 -17.85 -12.94 0.12
C ASN A 130 -16.66 -12.40 -0.68
N PHE A 131 -16.05 -13.27 -1.48
CA PHE A 131 -14.91 -12.94 -2.32
C PHE A 131 -15.25 -12.88 -3.82
N SER A 132 -16.53 -12.92 -4.21
CA SER A 132 -16.94 -12.98 -5.62
C SER A 132 -16.41 -11.84 -6.50
N SER A 133 -16.16 -10.68 -5.88
CA SER A 133 -15.63 -9.49 -6.57
C SER A 133 -14.11 -9.52 -6.75
N PHE A 134 -13.40 -10.42 -6.05
CA PHE A 134 -11.97 -10.63 -6.23
C PHE A 134 -11.75 -11.65 -7.36
N GLN A 135 -11.00 -11.23 -8.37
CA GLN A 135 -10.65 -12.08 -9.50
C GLN A 135 -9.26 -12.67 -9.28
N THR A 136 -9.01 -13.86 -9.84
CA THR A 136 -7.67 -14.44 -9.85
C THR A 136 -6.72 -13.56 -10.68
N PRO A 137 -5.60 -13.10 -10.11
CA PRO A 137 -4.65 -12.27 -10.83
C PRO A 137 -3.96 -13.07 -11.92
N VAL A 138 -3.61 -12.37 -13.00
CA VAL A 138 -2.83 -12.94 -14.10
C VAL A 138 -1.34 -12.70 -13.79
N PRO A 139 -0.48 -13.74 -13.85
CA PRO A 139 0.92 -13.58 -13.52
C PRO A 139 1.64 -12.71 -14.55
N VAL A 140 2.58 -11.89 -14.08
CA VAL A 140 3.41 -11.03 -14.92
C VAL A 140 4.35 -11.91 -15.75
N SER A 141 4.16 -11.88 -17.07
CA SER A 141 4.97 -12.63 -18.03
C SER A 141 4.98 -11.93 -19.38
N ASN A 142 5.89 -12.30 -20.28
CA ASN A 142 5.92 -11.73 -21.63
C ASN A 142 4.60 -11.89 -22.39
N THR A 143 3.83 -12.94 -22.09
CA THR A 143 2.50 -13.19 -22.70
C THR A 143 1.45 -12.22 -22.18
N ASN A 144 1.45 -11.96 -20.87
CA ASN A 144 0.37 -11.21 -20.20
C ASN A 144 0.68 -9.72 -20.05
N THR A 145 1.96 -9.35 -20.09
CA THR A 145 2.46 -7.98 -19.97
C THR A 145 3.53 -7.76 -21.06
N PRO A 146 3.13 -7.72 -22.34
CA PRO A 146 4.07 -7.69 -23.46
C PRO A 146 4.79 -6.34 -23.61
N THR A 147 4.27 -5.29 -22.99
CA THR A 147 4.79 -3.91 -23.12
C THR A 147 4.92 -3.26 -21.76
N LEU A 148 6.06 -2.61 -21.52
CA LEU A 148 6.27 -1.69 -20.41
C LEU A 148 7.06 -0.48 -20.94
N ASP A 149 6.37 0.62 -21.18
CA ASP A 149 6.98 1.82 -21.75
C ASP A 149 7.22 2.89 -20.68
N VAL A 150 8.45 3.40 -20.63
CA VAL A 150 8.88 4.43 -19.70
C VAL A 150 9.49 5.57 -20.49
N HIS A 151 8.82 6.72 -20.54
CA HIS A 151 9.28 7.91 -21.29
C HIS A 151 9.70 7.56 -22.74
N ASN A 152 8.85 6.83 -23.47
CA ASN A 152 9.08 6.32 -24.84
C ASN A 152 10.20 5.27 -24.99
N TYR A 153 10.73 4.73 -23.90
CA TYR A 153 11.61 3.57 -23.91
C TYR A 153 10.82 2.30 -23.57
N SER A 154 10.79 1.33 -24.50
CA SER A 154 10.19 0.03 -24.25
C SER A 154 11.16 -0.85 -23.49
N ALA A 155 10.88 -1.06 -22.21
CA ALA A 155 11.78 -1.66 -21.26
C ALA A 155 11.55 -3.17 -21.14
N VAL A 156 12.63 -3.96 -21.25
CA VAL A 156 12.62 -5.34 -20.79
C VAL A 156 12.87 -5.34 -19.28
N ALA A 157 11.80 -5.52 -18.49
CA ALA A 157 11.84 -5.36 -17.04
C ALA A 157 11.73 -6.68 -16.27
N TYR A 158 12.41 -6.74 -15.13
CA TYR A 158 12.31 -7.81 -14.13
C TYR A 158 11.27 -7.50 -13.07
N ALA A 159 11.18 -6.22 -12.65
CA ALA A 159 10.30 -5.75 -11.59
C ALA A 159 10.03 -4.25 -11.71
N LEU A 160 8.83 -3.83 -11.30
CA LEU A 160 8.43 -2.45 -11.10
C LEU A 160 7.77 -2.33 -9.73
N ASP A 161 8.35 -1.50 -8.87
CA ASP A 161 7.78 -1.10 -7.58
C ASP A 161 7.42 0.38 -7.63
N ILE A 162 6.21 0.72 -7.17
CA ILE A 162 5.78 2.11 -7.01
C ILE A 162 5.20 2.26 -5.61
N ASP A 163 5.79 3.11 -4.79
CA ASP A 163 5.27 3.49 -3.48
C ASP A 163 4.71 4.92 -3.56
N MET A 164 3.45 5.09 -3.20
CA MET A 164 2.85 6.44 -3.14
C MET A 164 3.36 7.26 -1.96
N ALA A 165 3.94 6.61 -0.95
CA ALA A 165 4.50 7.20 0.26
C ALA A 165 3.62 8.33 0.81
N VAL A 166 2.35 8.02 1.05
CA VAL A 166 1.36 8.95 1.60
C VAL A 166 1.69 9.18 3.07
N LYS A 167 1.92 10.45 3.45
CA LYS A 167 2.15 10.84 4.83
C LYS A 167 0.81 10.98 5.54
N VAL A 168 0.51 10.03 6.41
CA VAL A 168 -0.70 10.00 7.23
C VAL A 168 -0.33 10.31 8.68
N ILE A 169 -1.09 11.19 9.33
CA ILE A 169 -0.89 11.56 10.72
C ILE A 169 -2.17 11.41 11.52
N HIS A 170 -2.05 10.93 12.76
CA HIS A 170 -3.11 11.00 13.75
C HIS A 170 -3.02 12.34 14.49
N GLN A 171 -4.16 13.01 14.62
CA GLN A 171 -4.30 14.29 15.28
C GLN A 171 -5.35 14.16 16.38
N ASP A 172 -4.96 14.44 17.62
CA ASP A 172 -5.86 14.47 18.79
C ASP A 172 -5.74 15.84 19.46
N LEU A 173 -6.56 16.79 19.00
CA LEU A 173 -6.63 18.17 19.48
C LEU A 173 -8.01 18.47 20.06
N ILE A 174 -8.11 19.57 20.80
CA ILE A 174 -9.39 20.05 21.35
C ILE A 174 -10.36 20.31 20.19
N ASN A 175 -11.52 19.65 20.22
CA ASN A 175 -12.57 19.72 19.19
C ASN A 175 -12.15 19.17 17.81
N TYR A 176 -11.06 18.41 17.73
CA TYR A 176 -10.60 17.79 16.49
C TYR A 176 -9.80 16.50 16.75
N ALA A 177 -10.42 15.35 16.48
CA ALA A 177 -9.74 14.06 16.51
C ALA A 177 -9.94 13.35 15.16
N ALA A 178 -8.86 13.20 14.39
CA ALA A 178 -8.91 12.65 13.04
C ALA A 178 -7.59 12.04 12.61
N VAL A 179 -7.66 11.25 11.53
CA VAL A 179 -6.48 10.80 10.79
C VAL A 179 -6.50 11.50 9.44
N ASP A 180 -5.44 12.27 9.17
CA ASP A 180 -5.34 13.13 7.99
C ASP A 180 -4.18 12.74 7.08
N ILE A 181 -4.38 12.99 5.79
CA ILE A 181 -3.32 12.88 4.77
C ILE A 181 -2.70 14.27 4.63
N LEU A 182 -1.40 14.38 4.91
CA LEU A 182 -0.68 15.64 4.86
C LEU A 182 0.04 15.87 3.53
N ASP A 183 0.68 14.82 3.00
CA ASP A 183 1.51 14.91 1.80
C ASP A 183 1.64 13.55 1.11
N ARG A 184 2.21 13.53 -0.10
CA ARG A 184 2.58 12.32 -0.85
C ARG A 184 3.94 12.50 -1.50
N ALA A 185 4.85 11.56 -1.25
CA ALA A 185 6.20 11.58 -1.81
C ALA A 185 6.44 10.35 -2.71
N PRO A 186 5.72 10.22 -3.84
CA PRO A 186 5.74 8.99 -4.63
C PRO A 186 7.15 8.67 -5.14
N ALA A 187 7.57 7.42 -4.92
CA ALA A 187 8.86 6.89 -5.34
C ALA A 187 8.66 5.58 -6.11
N GLY A 188 9.52 5.31 -7.09
CA GLY A 188 9.44 4.09 -7.87
C GLY A 188 10.81 3.51 -8.16
N THR A 189 10.89 2.18 -8.17
CA THR A 189 12.08 1.45 -8.60
C THR A 189 11.72 0.56 -9.77
N LEU A 190 12.47 0.66 -10.85
CA LEU A 190 12.33 -0.17 -12.03
C LEU A 190 13.63 -0.95 -12.26
N ARG A 191 13.52 -2.28 -12.33
CA ARG A 191 14.65 -3.16 -12.62
C ARG A 191 14.56 -3.63 -14.06
N ILE A 192 15.48 -3.19 -14.91
CA ILE A 192 15.53 -3.57 -16.33
C ILE A 192 16.72 -4.45 -16.65
N GLN A 193 16.57 -5.24 -17.70
CA GLN A 193 17.69 -5.86 -18.36
C GLN A 193 18.64 -4.78 -18.86
N ALA A 194 19.91 -4.88 -18.46
CA ALA A 194 20.94 -3.98 -18.96
C ALA A 194 21.08 -4.16 -20.48
N ASP A 195 21.06 -3.04 -21.20
CA ASP A 195 21.33 -3.04 -22.64
C ASP A 195 22.81 -3.41 -22.90
N ALA A 196 23.05 -4.22 -23.93
CA ALA A 196 24.36 -4.78 -24.23
C ALA A 196 25.38 -3.68 -24.64
N GLY A 197 24.91 -2.50 -25.05
CA GLY A 197 25.74 -1.39 -25.51
C GLY A 197 26.54 -0.63 -24.45
N ASN A 198 26.30 -0.87 -23.15
CA ASN A 198 26.95 -0.09 -22.08
C ASN A 198 27.54 -0.92 -20.93
N ARG A 199 27.80 -2.22 -21.15
CA ARG A 199 28.66 -3.00 -20.26
C ARG A 199 30.12 -2.54 -20.44
N LYS A 200 30.49 -1.42 -19.81
CA LYS A 200 31.90 -1.16 -19.47
C LYS A 200 32.32 -2.17 -18.40
N LEU A 201 32.60 -3.40 -18.84
CA LEU A 201 33.43 -4.32 -18.10
C LEU A 201 34.79 -3.61 -17.88
N PRO A 202 35.26 -3.38 -16.65
CA PRO A 202 36.59 -2.86 -16.44
C PRO A 202 37.59 -3.86 -17.04
N ALA A 203 38.31 -3.39 -18.06
CA ALA A 203 39.34 -4.14 -18.76
C ALA A 203 40.51 -4.45 -17.81
N ALA A 204 40.48 -5.60 -17.14
CA ALA A 204 41.62 -6.11 -16.38
C ALA A 204 41.50 -7.60 -16.04
N ARG A 205 41.29 -8.49 -17.03
CA ARG A 205 41.78 -9.88 -16.95
C ARG A 205 41.76 -10.62 -18.30
N GLN A 206 42.55 -10.15 -19.27
CA GLN A 206 42.97 -11.04 -20.36
C GLN A 206 44.45 -10.84 -20.64
N SER A 207 45.27 -11.74 -20.11
CA SER A 207 46.53 -12.15 -20.70
C SER A 207 46.87 -13.57 -20.23
N PRO A 208 47.67 -14.37 -20.95
CA PRO A 208 48.31 -14.12 -22.25
C PRO A 208 48.01 -15.23 -23.29
N THR A 209 47.85 -14.89 -24.56
CA THR A 209 48.26 -15.80 -25.63
C THR A 209 48.90 -14.99 -26.73
N LYS A 210 50.22 -15.14 -26.83
CA LYS A 210 51.03 -14.60 -27.91
C LYS A 210 50.66 -15.33 -29.19
N GLU A 211 50.15 -14.64 -30.19
CA GLU A 211 50.38 -15.02 -31.58
C GLU A 211 50.91 -13.80 -32.34
N SER A 212 52.23 -13.84 -32.52
CA SER A 212 52.96 -13.12 -33.55
C SER A 212 52.62 -13.72 -34.92
N LEU A 213 52.35 -12.91 -35.94
CA LEU A 213 53.27 -12.72 -37.06
C LEU A 213 52.72 -11.69 -38.07
N LYS A 214 53.68 -11.07 -38.75
CA LYS A 214 53.60 -10.02 -39.76
C LYS A 214 52.91 -10.47 -41.05
N ALA A 215 52.16 -9.57 -41.69
CA ALA A 215 52.50 -8.92 -42.97
C ALA A 215 51.53 -7.76 -43.19
#